data_AF-A0AAQ3EN25-F1
#
_entry.id   AF-A0AAQ3EN25-F1
#
_cell.length_a   1.000
_cell.length_b   1.000
_cell.length_c   1.000
_cell.angle_alpha   90.00
_cell.angle_beta   90.00
_cell.angle_gamma   90.00
#
_symmetry.space_group_name_H-M   'P 1'
#
loop_
_entity.id
_entity.type
_entity.pdbx_description
1 polymer ?
#
loop_
_entity_poly.entity_id
_entity_poly.type
_entity_poly.pdbx_seq_one_letter_code
_entity_poly.pdbx_strand_id
1 'polypeptide(L)'
;MKLMGTPTKIAAIGEQIGADINNTTVCGKYYDAGMVTMLKLIATKSMHELLDSDKENIERSQKTCKSNERMNELYALLSEKLPTDLKPLLQDFDEAYSTKAAYESEDAFISGFIAGFRYLMGEVAYSDELNFYK
;
A
#
# COMPACT_ATOMS: atom_id res chain seq x y z
N MET A 1 28.02 -10.02 3.30
CA MET A 1 27.12 -10.76 2.38
C MET A 1 26.00 -9.80 2.00
N LYS A 2 25.99 -9.27 0.77
CA LYS A 2 25.01 -8.27 0.31
C LYS A 2 23.72 -9.01 -0.08
N LEU A 3 22.72 -9.04 0.78
CA LEU A 3 21.44 -9.70 0.52
C LEU A 3 20.29 -8.73 0.72
N MET A 4 19.83 -8.13 -0.39
CA MET A 4 18.46 -8.24 -0.87
C MET A 4 18.33 -7.29 -2.06
N GLY A 5 18.17 -7.88 -3.23
CA GLY A 5 18.19 -7.18 -4.48
C GLY A 5 16.98 -7.56 -5.31
N THR A 6 16.46 -6.58 -6.04
CA THR A 6 15.52 -6.81 -7.14
C THR A 6 15.99 -7.98 -8.04
N PRO A 7 15.10 -8.61 -8.83
CA PRO A 7 15.47 -9.72 -9.71
C PRO A 7 16.76 -9.46 -10.52
N THR A 8 16.98 -8.22 -10.95
CA THR A 8 18.18 -7.75 -11.65
C THR A 8 19.47 -7.89 -10.83
N LYS A 9 19.44 -7.59 -9.53
CA LYS A 9 20.59 -7.74 -8.62
C LYS A 9 20.87 -9.21 -8.32
N ILE A 10 19.84 -10.06 -8.23
CA ILE A 10 19.99 -11.51 -8.07
C ILE A 10 20.67 -12.13 -9.30
N ALA A 11 20.25 -11.73 -10.50
CA ALA A 11 20.89 -12.16 -11.74
C ALA A 11 22.36 -11.71 -11.82
N ALA A 12 22.66 -10.46 -11.45
CA ALA A 12 24.03 -9.93 -11.45
C ALA A 12 24.96 -10.67 -10.45
N ILE A 13 24.47 -11.02 -9.26
CA ILE A 13 25.23 -11.86 -8.31
C ILE A 13 25.43 -13.27 -8.87
N GLY A 14 24.38 -13.82 -9.49
CA GLY A 14 24.43 -15.10 -10.19
C GLY A 14 25.54 -15.16 -11.23
N GLU A 15 25.64 -14.15 -12.08
CA GLU A 15 26.68 -14.03 -13.10
C GLU A 15 28.08 -13.97 -12.47
N GLN A 16 28.28 -13.22 -11.37
CA GLN A 16 29.55 -13.12 -10.66
C GLN A 16 30.06 -14.46 -10.10
N ILE A 17 29.16 -15.40 -9.80
CA ILE A 17 29.51 -16.73 -9.29
C ILE A 17 29.42 -17.84 -10.36
N GLY A 18 29.23 -17.47 -11.63
CA GLY A 18 29.17 -18.40 -12.76
C GLY A 18 27.86 -19.17 -12.88
N ALA A 19 26.77 -18.69 -12.27
CA ALA A 19 25.44 -19.27 -12.41
C ALA A 19 24.76 -18.85 -13.72
N ASP A 20 23.91 -19.71 -14.28
CA ASP A 20 23.18 -19.43 -15.52
C ASP A 20 22.24 -18.21 -15.35
N ILE A 21 22.36 -17.25 -16.27
CA ILE A 21 21.64 -15.98 -16.20
C ILE A 21 20.13 -16.14 -16.35
N ASN A 22 19.67 -17.11 -17.14
CA ASN A 22 18.24 -17.36 -17.36
C ASN A 22 17.62 -17.95 -16.10
N ASN A 23 18.26 -18.97 -15.53
CA ASN A 23 17.83 -19.60 -14.28
C ASN A 23 17.85 -18.62 -13.11
N THR A 24 18.91 -17.82 -12.96
CA THR A 24 18.98 -16.82 -11.89
C THR A 24 17.97 -15.68 -12.06
N THR A 25 17.65 -15.29 -13.30
CA THR A 25 16.56 -14.33 -13.58
C THR A 25 15.20 -14.90 -13.19
N VAL A 26 14.92 -16.16 -13.53
CA VAL A 26 13.68 -16.84 -13.17
C VAL A 26 13.55 -16.97 -11.65
N CYS A 27 14.61 -17.43 -10.97
CA CYS A 27 14.66 -17.49 -9.50
C CYS A 27 14.46 -16.10 -8.86
N GLY A 28 15.05 -15.05 -9.44
CA GLY A 28 14.86 -13.68 -8.99
C GLY A 28 13.40 -13.23 -9.07
N LYS A 29 12.67 -13.61 -10.11
CA LYS A 29 11.23 -13.33 -10.24
C LYS A 29 10.39 -14.07 -9.19
N TYR A 30 10.68 -15.34 -8.93
CA TYR A 30 9.99 -16.08 -7.86
C TYR A 30 10.26 -15.47 -6.49
N TYR A 31 11.49 -15.06 -6.23
CA TYR A 31 11.87 -14.36 -5.01
C TYR A 31 11.11 -13.03 -4.85
N ASP A 32 11.06 -12.19 -5.89
CA ASP A 32 10.30 -10.93 -5.84
C ASP A 32 8.81 -11.16 -5.61
N ALA A 33 8.20 -12.16 -6.28
CA ALA A 33 6.80 -12.51 -6.06
C ALA A 33 6.54 -12.95 -4.60
N GLY A 34 7.43 -13.76 -4.03
CA GLY A 34 7.37 -14.17 -2.62
C GLY A 34 7.51 -12.99 -1.67
N MET A 35 8.48 -12.10 -1.93
CA MET A 35 8.70 -10.88 -1.14
C MET A 35 7.51 -9.93 -1.19
N VAL A 36 6.95 -9.69 -2.39
CA VAL A 36 5.73 -8.87 -2.54
C VAL A 36 4.58 -9.47 -1.74
N THR A 37 4.41 -10.80 -1.76
CA THR A 37 3.35 -11.47 -1.00
C THR A 37 3.53 -11.28 0.51
N MET A 38 4.75 -11.42 1.02
CA MET A 38 5.06 -11.17 2.43
C MET A 38 4.84 -9.70 2.82
N LEU A 39 5.27 -8.76 1.98
CA LEU A 39 5.08 -7.33 2.22
C LEU A 39 3.60 -6.95 2.23
N LYS A 40 2.77 -7.55 1.34
CA LYS A 40 1.32 -7.38 1.38
C LYS A 40 0.74 -7.85 2.72
N LEU A 41 1.11 -9.05 3.16
CA LEU A 41 0.66 -9.58 4.45
C LEU A 41 1.05 -8.68 5.62
N ILE A 42 2.29 -8.17 5.62
CA ILE A 42 2.78 -7.24 6.66
C ILE A 42 2.00 -5.93 6.60
N ALA A 43 1.83 -5.33 5.43
CA ALA A 43 1.10 -4.07 5.27
C ALA A 43 -0.36 -4.20 5.73
N THR A 44 -1.07 -5.24 5.29
CA THR A 44 -2.45 -5.52 5.74
C THR A 44 -2.50 -5.72 7.25
N LYS A 45 -1.56 -6.45 7.83
CA LYS A 45 -1.48 -6.67 9.27
C LYS A 45 -1.23 -5.36 10.03
N SER A 46 -0.26 -4.55 9.60
CA SER A 46 0.03 -3.25 10.20
C SER A 46 -1.11 -2.24 10.09
N MET A 47 -1.96 -2.35 9.07
CA MET A 47 -3.13 -1.48 8.92
C MET A 47 -4.25 -1.82 9.91
N HIS A 48 -4.38 -3.11 10.29
CA HIS A 48 -5.48 -3.61 11.12
C HIS A 48 -5.09 -3.90 12.57
N GLU A 49 -3.80 -4.09 12.86
CA GLU A 49 -3.31 -4.14 14.23
C GLU A 49 -3.40 -2.74 14.84
N LEU A 50 -4.16 -2.63 15.93
CA LEU A 50 -4.12 -1.47 16.82
C LEU A 50 -2.67 -1.28 17.25
N LEU A 51 -1.98 -0.29 16.67
CA LEU A 51 -0.82 0.27 17.30
C LEU A 51 -1.28 0.70 18.70
N ASP A 52 -0.63 0.21 19.75
CA ASP A 52 -0.90 0.55 21.17
C ASP A 52 -0.92 2.07 21.46
N SER A 53 -0.63 2.91 20.46
CA SER A 53 -0.93 4.33 20.45
C SER A 53 -2.30 4.61 19.83
N ASP A 54 -3.31 4.83 20.68
CA ASP A 54 -4.56 5.57 20.41
C ASP A 54 -4.32 7.04 19.90
N LYS A 55 -3.21 7.32 19.22
CA LYS A 55 -2.71 8.67 18.94
C LYS A 55 -2.16 8.90 17.55
N GLU A 56 -1.94 7.88 16.72
CA GLU A 56 -1.61 8.11 15.32
C GLU A 56 -2.88 8.40 14.52
N ASN A 57 -3.39 9.63 14.68
CA ASN A 57 -4.36 10.17 13.74
C ASN A 57 -3.64 10.31 12.40
N ILE A 58 -4.08 9.54 11.39
CA ILE A 58 -3.68 9.79 10.00
C ILE A 58 -4.02 11.24 9.68
N GLU A 59 -2.98 12.06 9.49
CA GLU A 59 -3.16 13.48 9.20
C GLU A 59 -3.83 13.61 7.82
N ARG A 60 -5.12 13.92 7.83
CA ARG A 60 -5.88 14.10 6.60
C ARG A 60 -5.54 15.45 5.99
N SER A 61 -5.29 15.46 4.68
CA SER A 61 -5.08 16.71 3.97
C SER A 61 -6.31 17.61 4.09
N GLN A 62 -6.12 18.93 4.13
CA GLN A 62 -7.22 19.90 4.12
C GLN A 62 -8.16 19.71 2.92
N LYS A 63 -7.63 19.24 1.77
CA LYS A 63 -8.43 18.95 0.58
C LYS A 63 -9.36 17.76 0.81
N THR A 64 -8.88 16.71 1.47
CA THR A 64 -9.67 15.53 1.86
C THR A 64 -10.78 15.95 2.82
N CYS A 65 -10.47 16.73 3.86
CA CYS A 65 -11.48 17.21 4.81
C CYS A 65 -12.58 18.02 4.12
N LYS A 66 -12.21 19.03 3.30
CA LYS A 66 -13.18 19.85 2.56
C LYS A 66 -14.04 19.05 1.59
N SER A 67 -13.47 18.02 0.95
CA SER A 67 -14.21 17.17 0.01
C SER A 67 -15.23 16.31 0.75
N ASN A 68 -14.88 15.76 1.92
CA ASN A 68 -15.80 15.00 2.76
C ASN A 68 -16.92 15.88 3.32
N GLU A 69 -16.60 17.08 3.81
CA GLU A 69 -17.61 18.05 4.25
C GLU A 69 -18.61 18.33 3.13
N ARG A 70 -18.11 18.61 1.93
CA ARG A 70 -18.96 18.88 0.77
C ARG A 70 -19.83 17.68 0.37
N MET A 71 -19.28 16.47 0.44
CA MET A 71 -20.03 15.25 0.17
C MET A 71 -21.19 15.08 1.16
N ASN A 72 -20.93 15.28 2.45
CA ASN A 72 -21.93 15.19 3.50
C ASN A 72 -23.05 16.22 3.34
N GLU A 73 -22.71 17.47 2.98
CA GLU A 73 -23.72 18.50 2.67
C GLU A 73 -24.63 18.07 1.52
N LEU A 74 -24.06 17.53 0.44
CA LEU A 74 -24.81 17.08 -0.72
C LEU A 74 -25.70 15.89 -0.39
N TYR A 75 -25.19 14.94 0.41
CA TYR A 75 -25.96 13.80 0.88
C TYR A 75 -27.18 14.24 1.71
N ALA A 76 -26.99 15.17 2.65
CA ALA A 76 -28.08 15.71 3.46
C ALA A 76 -29.15 16.40 2.58
N LEU A 77 -28.71 17.26 1.67
CA LEU A 77 -29.60 17.95 0.71
C LEU A 77 -30.38 16.96 -0.17
N LEU A 78 -29.74 15.88 -0.62
CA LEU A 78 -30.40 14.83 -1.41
C LEU A 78 -31.41 14.07 -0.55
N SER A 79 -31.05 13.67 0.66
CA SER A 79 -31.92 12.94 1.58
C SER A 79 -33.17 13.73 1.98
N GLU A 80 -33.09 15.06 2.07
CA GLU A 80 -34.25 15.92 2.30
C GLU A 80 -35.20 15.99 1.10
N LYS A 81 -34.65 16.00 -0.12
CA LYS A 81 -35.42 16.19 -1.37
C LYS A 81 -35.97 14.89 -1.95
N LEU A 82 -35.33 13.76 -1.64
CA LEU A 82 -35.72 12.47 -2.18
C LEU A 82 -37.04 11.97 -1.55
N PRO A 83 -37.95 11.41 -2.36
CA PRO A 83 -39.09 10.65 -1.87
C PRO A 83 -38.66 9.55 -0.89
N THR A 84 -39.50 9.28 0.12
CA THR A 84 -39.20 8.34 1.21
C THR A 84 -38.83 6.94 0.73
N ASP A 85 -39.46 6.47 -0.36
CA ASP A 85 -39.22 5.19 -1.01
C ASP A 85 -37.84 5.09 -1.68
N LEU A 86 -37.22 6.21 -2.03
CA LEU A 86 -35.88 6.25 -2.64
C LEU A 86 -34.75 6.50 -1.64
N LYS A 87 -35.06 6.86 -0.39
CA LYS A 87 -34.04 7.07 0.65
C LYS A 87 -33.23 5.80 0.97
N PRO A 88 -33.82 4.58 1.02
CA PRO A 88 -33.02 3.36 1.21
C PRO A 88 -31.97 3.18 0.11
N LEU A 89 -32.33 3.45 -1.15
CA LEU A 89 -31.38 3.35 -2.26
C LEU A 89 -30.22 4.35 -2.13
N LEU A 90 -30.47 5.56 -1.63
CA LEU A 90 -29.42 6.54 -1.36
C LEU A 90 -28.48 6.05 -0.24
N GLN A 91 -29.02 5.43 0.80
CA GLN A 91 -28.24 4.87 1.91
C GLN A 91 -27.39 3.69 1.45
N ASP A 92 -27.97 2.75 0.69
CA ASP A 92 -27.24 1.61 0.12
C ASP A 92 -26.10 2.08 -0.80
N PHE A 93 -26.34 3.14 -1.57
CA PHE A 93 -25.31 3.76 -2.41
C PHE A 93 -24.16 4.35 -1.58
N ASP A 94 -24.46 5.08 -0.50
CA ASP A 94 -23.44 5.66 0.38
C ASP A 94 -22.62 4.59 1.10
N GLU A 95 -23.26 3.52 1.56
CA GLU A 95 -22.58 2.38 2.17
C GLU A 95 -21.65 1.68 1.17
N ALA A 96 -22.14 1.38 -0.04
CA ALA A 96 -21.35 0.75 -1.09
C ALA A 96 -20.17 1.65 -1.52
N TYR A 97 -20.41 2.96 -1.65
CA TYR A 97 -19.37 3.92 -2.01
C TYR A 97 -18.30 4.04 -0.92
N SER A 98 -18.72 4.16 0.34
CA SER A 98 -17.81 4.23 1.50
C SER A 98 -16.98 2.97 1.64
N THR A 99 -17.59 1.81 1.44
CA THR A 99 -16.89 0.51 1.45
C THR A 99 -15.86 0.42 0.33
N LYS A 100 -16.24 0.80 -0.90
CA LYS A 100 -15.31 0.89 -2.04
C LYS A 100 -14.13 1.81 -1.73
N ALA A 101 -14.40 3.01 -1.20
CA ALA A 101 -13.35 3.99 -0.87
C ALA A 101 -12.41 3.48 0.23
N ALA A 102 -12.91 2.69 1.19
CA ALA A 102 -12.09 2.02 2.20
C ALA A 102 -11.14 1.00 1.56
N TYR A 103 -11.64 0.14 0.66
CA TYR A 103 -10.80 -0.81 -0.07
C TYR A 103 -9.78 -0.12 -0.98
N GLU A 104 -10.15 0.96 -1.68
CA GLU A 104 -9.20 1.73 -2.49
C GLU A 104 -8.10 2.37 -1.62
N SER A 105 -8.43 2.77 -0.39
CA SER A 105 -7.44 3.30 0.56
C SER A 105 -6.49 2.21 1.05
N GLU A 106 -7.00 1.00 1.34
CA GLU A 106 -6.18 -0.15 1.70
C GLU A 106 -5.22 -0.55 0.57
N ASP A 107 -5.75 -0.68 -0.66
CA ASP A 107 -4.95 -1.00 -1.85
C ASP A 107 -3.84 0.04 -2.10
N ALA A 108 -4.17 1.33 -1.91
CA ALA A 108 -3.21 2.42 -2.02
C ALA A 108 -2.12 2.34 -0.93
N PHE A 109 -2.50 2.05 0.32
CA PHE A 109 -1.56 1.87 1.42
C PHE A 109 -0.60 0.72 1.15
N ILE A 110 -1.11 -0.46 0.80
CA ILE A 110 -0.30 -1.66 0.50
C ILE A 110 0.66 -1.38 -0.66
N SER A 111 0.16 -0.75 -1.73
CA SER A 111 0.98 -0.40 -2.88
C SER A 111 2.08 0.60 -2.52
N GLY A 112 1.75 1.62 -1.73
CA GLY A 112 2.69 2.61 -1.22
C GLY A 112 3.75 1.99 -0.29
N PHE A 113 3.36 1.08 0.60
CA PHE A 113 4.25 0.37 1.50
C PHE A 113 5.29 -0.46 0.74
N ILE A 114 4.86 -1.24 -0.26
CA ILE A 114 5.76 -2.05 -1.11
C ILE A 114 6.70 -1.14 -1.91
N ALA A 115 6.18 -0.05 -2.48
CA ALA A 115 6.99 0.91 -3.22
C ALA A 115 8.03 1.60 -2.33
N GLY A 116 7.64 2.02 -1.12
CA GLY A 116 8.53 2.62 -0.12
C GLY A 116 9.62 1.64 0.32
N PHE A 117 9.26 0.39 0.60
CA PHE A 117 10.24 -0.67 0.90
C PHE A 117 11.23 -0.85 -0.25
N ARG A 118 10.74 -0.93 -1.50
CA ARG A 118 11.60 -1.06 -2.68
C ARG A 118 12.52 0.14 -2.85
N TYR A 119 12.04 1.35 -2.60
CA TYR A 119 12.86 2.56 -2.62
C TYR A 119 13.98 2.50 -1.57
N LEU A 120 13.65 2.16 -0.32
CA LEU A 120 14.63 2.02 0.77
C LEU A 120 15.69 0.96 0.44
N MET A 121 15.27 -0.20 -0.07
CA MET A 121 16.17 -1.27 -0.47
C MET A 121 16.96 -0.94 -1.75
N GLY A 122 16.42 -0.08 -2.62
CA GLY A 122 17.07 0.34 -3.86
C GLY A 122 18.17 1.37 -3.61
N GLU A 123 17.81 2.46 -2.92
CA GLU A 123 18.59 3.70 -2.79
C GLU A 123 19.34 3.77 -1.45
N VAL A 124 18.69 3.42 -0.34
CA VAL A 124 19.19 3.73 1.01
C VAL A 124 20.05 2.61 1.58
N ALA A 125 19.67 1.34 1.36
CA ALA A 125 20.37 0.18 1.91
C ALA A 125 21.80 -0.02 1.38
N TYR A 126 22.18 0.71 0.32
CA TYR A 126 23.50 0.67 -0.29
C TYR A 126 24.22 2.02 -0.26
N SER A 127 23.65 3.03 0.43
CA SER A 127 24.32 4.30 0.69
C SER A 127 25.36 4.14 1.81
N ASP A 128 26.47 4.88 1.72
CA ASP A 128 27.54 4.85 2.72
C ASP A 128 27.08 5.32 4.12
N GLU A 129 25.95 6.06 4.18
CA GLU A 129 25.42 6.70 5.39
C GLU A 129 24.55 5.77 6.26
N LEU A 130 23.82 4.82 5.67
CA LEU A 130 22.81 4.00 6.36
C LEU A 130 23.09 2.50 6.28
N ASN A 131 24.32 2.13 5.96
CA ASN A 131 24.80 0.77 5.73
C ASN A 131 24.28 -0.21 6.80
N PHE A 132 23.13 -0.86 6.55
CA PHE A 132 22.45 -1.78 7.48
C PHE A 132 23.24 -3.06 7.76
N TYR A 133 24.43 -3.17 7.18
CA TYR A 133 25.33 -4.31 7.25
C TYR A 133 26.71 -3.96 7.82
N LYS A 134 26.84 -2.84 8.55
CA LYS A 134 27.95 -2.60 9.47
C LYS A 134 27.67 -3.19 10.84
#